data_AF-T1C6J4-F1
#
_entry.id   AF-T1C6J4-F1
#
_cell.length_a   1.000
_cell.length_b   1.000
_cell.length_c   1.000
_cell.angle_alpha   90.00
_cell.angle_beta   90.00
_cell.angle_gamma   90.00
#
_symmetry.space_group_name_H-M   'P 1'
#
loop_
_entity.id
_entity.type
_entity.pdbx_description
1 polymer ?
#
loop_
_entity_poly.entity_id
_entity_poly.type
_entity_poly.pdbx_seq_one_letter_code
_entity_poly.pdbx_strand_id
1 'polypeptide(L)'
;ALIGLVVSYLSSIELRAYGAQSFIVDIVGLGVVRELGPMLAAILVAGRSGSSMTAQLGVMRLTQELDALTAMGISPTVRLVLPKVLALLITMPLLVVWTDALALAGGMVAAKAQLGLGFLYFLGALPGAVPLVNLWIGLGKGAVFGVLVGLTAGHF
;
A
#
# COMPACT_ATOMS: atom_id res chain seq x y z
N ALA A 1 6.95 -8.57 -0.76
CA ALA A 1 8.05 -9.49 -1.11
C ALA A 1 8.02 -9.92 -2.58
N LEU A 2 7.06 -10.76 -3.02
CA LEU A 2 7.03 -11.28 -4.39
C LEU A 2 7.06 -10.19 -5.48
N ILE A 3 6.26 -9.13 -5.32
CA ILE A 3 6.20 -8.05 -6.33
C ILE A 3 7.53 -7.32 -6.43
N GLY A 4 8.18 -6.99 -5.31
CA GLY A 4 9.51 -6.36 -5.33
C GLY A 4 10.58 -7.27 -5.93
N LEU A 5 10.49 -8.58 -5.70
CA LEU A 5 11.36 -9.58 -6.33
C LEU A 5 11.16 -9.60 -7.86
N VAL A 6 9.92 -9.66 -8.33
CA VAL A 6 9.59 -9.68 -9.77
C VAL A 6 10.00 -8.37 -10.45
N VAL A 7 9.69 -7.22 -9.86
CA VAL A 7 10.07 -5.90 -10.40
C VAL A 7 11.59 -5.81 -10.52
N SER A 8 12.32 -6.14 -9.44
CA SER A 8 13.78 -6.14 -9.48
C SER A 8 14.35 -7.15 -10.47
N TYR A 9 13.74 -8.31 -10.62
CA TYR A 9 14.18 -9.33 -11.58
C TYR A 9 14.03 -8.82 -13.02
N LEU A 10 12.87 -8.28 -13.37
CA LEU A 10 12.62 -7.74 -14.71
C LEU A 10 13.54 -6.56 -15.00
N SER A 11 13.64 -5.58 -14.09
CA SER A 11 14.55 -4.44 -14.25
C SER A 11 16.01 -4.90 -14.35
N SER A 12 16.45 -5.89 -13.57
CA SER A 12 17.84 -6.37 -13.64
C SER A 12 18.23 -6.96 -14.99
N ILE A 13 17.29 -7.58 -15.72
CA ILE A 13 17.54 -8.10 -17.08
C ILE A 13 17.75 -6.95 -18.05
N GLU A 14 16.89 -5.93 -17.97
CA GLU A 14 16.98 -4.74 -18.83
C GLU A 14 18.28 -3.95 -18.55
N LEU A 15 18.60 -3.68 -17.28
CA LEU A 15 19.82 -2.92 -16.94
C LEU A 15 21.11 -3.68 -17.23
N ARG A 16 21.10 -5.01 -17.23
CA ARG A 16 22.24 -5.82 -17.68
C ARG A 16 22.57 -5.57 -19.15
N ALA A 17 21.56 -5.39 -20.01
CA ALA A 17 21.77 -5.10 -21.43
C ALA A 17 22.41 -3.72 -21.66
N TYR A 18 22.15 -2.77 -20.77
CA TYR A 18 22.70 -1.40 -20.83
C TYR A 18 23.97 -1.19 -19.98
N GLY A 19 24.45 -2.22 -19.26
CA GLY A 19 25.58 -2.10 -18.32
C GLY A 19 25.31 -1.21 -17.10
N ALA A 20 24.06 -0.82 -16.85
CA ALA A 20 23.66 0.23 -15.92
C ALA A 20 23.32 -0.30 -14.51
N GLN A 21 24.04 -1.32 -14.04
CA GLN A 21 23.62 -2.17 -12.91
C GLN A 21 23.42 -1.42 -11.57
N SER A 22 24.06 -0.26 -11.40
CA SER A 22 23.93 0.60 -10.23
C SER A 22 22.56 1.26 -10.09
N PHE A 23 21.85 1.52 -11.19
CA PHE A 23 20.56 2.23 -11.18
C PHE A 23 19.37 1.35 -10.74
N ILE A 24 19.60 0.05 -10.50
CA ILE A 24 18.53 -0.83 -10.02
C ILE A 24 17.98 -0.38 -8.67
N VAL A 25 18.83 0.18 -7.81
CA VAL A 25 18.44 0.67 -6.48
C VAL A 25 17.53 1.89 -6.62
N ASP A 26 17.78 2.76 -7.61
CA ASP A 26 16.92 3.90 -7.89
C ASP A 26 15.55 3.46 -8.39
N ILE A 27 15.51 2.55 -9.38
CA ILE A 27 14.25 2.09 -9.97
C ILE A 27 13.41 1.33 -8.96
N VAL A 28 14.01 0.35 -8.27
CA VAL A 28 13.30 -0.47 -7.28
C VAL A 28 12.97 0.38 -6.05
N GLY A 29 13.92 1.16 -5.53
CA GLY A 29 13.73 2.00 -4.36
C GLY A 29 12.65 3.05 -4.57
N LEU A 30 12.83 3.92 -5.57
CA LEU A 30 11.93 5.04 -5.82
C LEU A 30 10.59 4.55 -6.38
N GLY A 31 10.59 3.58 -7.29
CA GLY A 31 9.37 3.05 -7.90
C GLY A 31 8.49 2.30 -6.91
N VAL A 32 9.08 1.52 -6.00
CA VAL A 32 8.32 0.82 -4.96
C VAL A 32 7.77 1.82 -3.94
N VAL A 33 8.62 2.62 -3.31
CA VAL A 33 8.22 3.49 -2.18
C VAL A 33 7.21 4.56 -2.60
N ARG A 34 7.33 5.10 -3.82
CA ARG A 34 6.51 6.23 -4.26
C ARG A 34 5.20 5.83 -4.93
N GLU A 35 5.18 4.68 -5.60
CA GLU A 35 4.05 4.30 -6.47
C GLU A 35 3.49 2.92 -6.10
N LEU A 36 4.30 1.86 -6.20
CA LEU A 36 3.79 0.49 -6.07
C LEU A 36 3.37 0.15 -4.64
N GLY A 37 4.12 0.56 -3.62
CA GLY A 37 3.79 0.31 -2.22
C GLY A 37 2.41 0.82 -1.82
N PRO A 38 2.15 2.15 -1.96
CA PRO A 38 0.84 2.72 -1.69
C PRO A 38 -0.28 2.07 -2.48
N MET A 39 -0.08 1.80 -3.78
CA MET A 39 -1.10 1.14 -4.62
C MET A 39 -1.42 -0.28 -4.16
N LEU A 40 -0.40 -1.09 -3.87
CA LEU A 40 -0.59 -2.48 -3.49
C LEU A 40 -1.26 -2.61 -2.12
N ALA A 41 -0.85 -1.77 -1.16
CA ALA A 41 -1.52 -1.67 0.13
C ALA A 41 -3.01 -1.30 -0.06
N ALA A 42 -3.30 -0.30 -0.91
CA ALA A 42 -4.66 0.13 -1.23
C ALA A 42 -5.52 -1.01 -1.78
N ILE A 43 -5.04 -1.71 -2.81
CA ILE A 43 -5.77 -2.80 -3.47
C ILE A 43 -6.06 -3.96 -2.50
N LEU A 44 -5.07 -4.36 -1.70
CA LEU A 44 -5.23 -5.45 -0.73
C LEU A 44 -6.25 -5.13 0.36
N VAL A 45 -6.22 -3.91 0.91
CA VAL A 45 -7.16 -3.49 1.95
C VAL A 45 -8.55 -3.27 1.38
N ALA A 46 -8.68 -2.73 0.16
CA ALA A 46 -9.96 -2.63 -0.52
C ALA A 46 -10.60 -4.02 -0.71
N GLY A 47 -9.81 -5.01 -1.15
CA GLY A 47 -10.28 -6.37 -1.34
C GLY A 47 -10.68 -7.08 -0.05
N ARG A 48 -9.86 -7.02 1.01
CA ARG A 48 -10.13 -7.72 2.28
C ARG A 48 -11.04 -6.93 3.21
N SER A 49 -10.60 -5.75 3.62
CA SER A 49 -11.28 -4.94 4.64
C SER A 49 -12.49 -4.22 4.06
N GLY A 50 -12.37 -3.69 2.83
CA GLY A 50 -13.50 -3.06 2.13
C GLY A 50 -14.66 -4.04 1.92
N SER A 51 -14.39 -5.24 1.41
CA SER A 51 -15.42 -6.28 1.25
C SER A 51 -16.06 -6.74 2.56
N SER A 52 -15.27 -6.83 3.64
CA SER A 52 -15.82 -7.16 4.97
C SER A 52 -16.73 -6.04 5.48
N MET A 53 -16.38 -4.78 5.26
CA MET A 53 -17.20 -3.64 5.66
C MET A 53 -18.52 -3.57 4.88
N THR A 54 -18.48 -3.75 3.55
CA THR A 54 -19.69 -3.76 2.73
C THR A 54 -20.59 -4.94 3.09
N ALA A 55 -20.03 -6.13 3.33
CA ALA A 55 -20.79 -7.30 3.76
C ALA A 55 -21.50 -7.06 5.10
N GLN A 56 -20.82 -6.48 6.09
CA GLN A 56 -21.42 -6.14 7.38
C GLN A 56 -22.58 -5.14 7.23
N LEU A 57 -22.37 -4.06 6.47
CA LEU A 57 -23.43 -3.06 6.23
C LEU A 57 -24.59 -3.65 5.43
N GLY A 58 -24.32 -4.56 4.48
CA GLY A 58 -25.33 -5.30 3.74
C GLY A 58 -26.19 -6.19 4.64
N VAL A 59 -25.59 -6.90 5.60
CA VAL A 59 -26.33 -7.69 6.60
C VAL A 59 -27.19 -6.79 7.48
N MET A 60 -26.65 -5.67 7.99
CA MET A 60 -27.39 -4.71 8.81
C MET A 60 -28.58 -4.07 8.06
N ARG A 61 -28.48 -3.96 6.73
CA ARG A 61 -29.59 -3.51 5.87
C ARG A 61 -30.68 -4.57 5.78
N LEU A 62 -30.29 -5.84 5.59
CA LEU A 62 -31.24 -6.96 5.50
C LEU A 62 -31.95 -7.25 6.84
N THR A 63 -31.28 -7.04 7.97
CA THR A 63 -31.86 -7.18 9.32
C THR A 63 -32.61 -5.93 9.79
N GLN A 64 -32.75 -4.90 8.95
CA GLN A 64 -33.37 -3.60 9.26
C GLN A 64 -32.73 -2.83 10.44
N GLU A 65 -31.50 -3.16 10.83
CA GLU A 65 -30.78 -2.43 11.88
C GLU A 65 -30.46 -0.98 11.48
N LEU A 66 -30.21 -0.74 10.18
CA LEU A 66 -30.01 0.62 9.65
C LEU A 66 -31.29 1.46 9.75
N ASP A 67 -32.45 0.85 9.46
CA ASP A 67 -33.76 1.52 9.57
C ASP A 67 -34.10 1.80 11.04
N ALA A 68 -33.78 0.86 11.95
CA ALA A 68 -33.94 1.07 13.39
C ALA A 68 -33.08 2.24 13.89
N LEU A 69 -31.83 2.37 13.42
CA LEU A 69 -30.96 3.50 13.76
C LEU A 69 -31.52 4.85 13.29
N THR A 70 -32.05 4.90 12.06
CA THR A 70 -32.68 6.12 11.53
C THR A 70 -33.97 6.47 12.26
N ALA A 71 -34.78 5.48 12.67
CA ALA A 71 -35.97 5.69 13.50
C ALA A 71 -35.65 6.26 14.89
N MET A 72 -34.46 5.95 15.44
CA MET A 72 -33.95 6.56 16.67
C MET A 72 -33.35 7.97 16.47
N GLY A 73 -33.39 8.52 15.25
CA GLY A 73 -32.83 9.83 14.91
C GLY A 73 -31.30 9.85 14.77
N ILE A 74 -30.66 8.68 14.63
CA ILE A 74 -29.20 8.55 14.58
C ILE A 74 -28.77 8.30 13.13
N SER A 75 -27.88 9.15 12.60
CA SER A 75 -27.31 8.95 11.26
C SER A 75 -26.42 7.69 11.21
N PRO A 76 -26.78 6.65 10.43
CA PRO A 76 -25.99 5.42 10.32
C PRO A 76 -24.61 5.68 9.72
N THR A 77 -24.51 6.59 8.75
CA THR A 77 -23.25 6.94 8.08
C THR A 77 -22.23 7.50 9.08
N VAL A 78 -22.65 8.47 9.91
CA VAL A 78 -21.75 9.08 10.90
C VAL A 78 -21.37 8.09 12.00
N ARG A 79 -22.30 7.22 12.42
CA ARG A 79 -22.04 6.27 13.51
C ARG A 79 -21.24 5.04 13.07
N LEU A 80 -21.44 4.53 11.86
CA LEU A 80 -20.86 3.26 11.39
C LEU A 80 -19.69 3.45 10.43
N VAL A 81 -19.75 4.44 9.52
CA VAL A 81 -18.74 4.64 8.47
C VAL A 81 -17.59 5.51 8.96
N LEU A 82 -17.89 6.63 9.65
CA LEU A 82 -16.87 7.58 10.11
C LEU A 82 -15.75 6.95 10.98
N PRO A 83 -16.06 6.10 11.99
CA PRO A 83 -15.01 5.48 12.81
C PRO A 83 -14.10 4.56 11.98
N LYS A 84 -14.68 3.87 10.99
CA LYS A 84 -13.94 2.95 10.11
C LYS A 84 -13.05 3.70 9.13
N VAL A 85 -13.52 4.83 8.58
CA VAL A 85 -12.71 5.71 7.73
C VAL A 85 -11.53 6.29 8.51
N LEU A 86 -11.74 6.74 9.76
CA LEU A 86 -10.66 7.23 10.62
C LEU A 86 -9.65 6.12 10.96
N ALA A 87 -10.13 4.91 11.23
CA ALA A 87 -9.24 3.76 11.43
C ALA A 87 -8.41 3.46 10.17
N LEU A 88 -9.02 3.50 8.99
CA LEU A 88 -8.32 3.29 7.70
C LEU A 88 -7.31 4.41 7.39
N LEU A 89 -7.63 5.65 7.74
CA LEU A 89 -6.72 6.80 7.57
C LEU A 89 -5.39 6.61 8.32
N ILE A 90 -5.44 6.04 9.53
CA ILE A 90 -4.25 5.83 10.38
C ILE A 90 -3.55 4.52 10.02
N THR A 91 -4.32 3.46 9.76
CA THR A 91 -3.75 2.14 9.48
C THR A 91 -3.11 2.05 8.10
N MET A 92 -3.62 2.79 7.10
CA MET A 92 -3.06 2.73 5.75
C MET A 92 -1.61 3.18 5.64
N PRO A 93 -1.22 4.37 6.13
CA PRO A 93 0.18 4.79 6.11
C PRO A 93 1.11 3.75 6.77
N LEU A 94 0.67 3.14 7.87
CA LEU A 94 1.45 2.10 8.55
C LEU A 94 1.60 0.84 7.69
N LEU A 95 0.54 0.44 6.99
CA LEU A 95 0.58 -0.66 6.03
C LEU A 95 1.49 -0.36 4.83
N VAL A 96 1.49 0.89 4.34
CA VAL A 96 2.39 1.31 3.24
C VAL A 96 3.85 1.10 3.63
N VAL A 97 4.27 1.57 4.80
CA VAL A 97 5.65 1.35 5.32
C VAL A 97 5.98 -0.14 5.35
N TRP A 98 5.05 -0.96 5.83
CA TRP A 98 5.25 -2.39 5.92
C TRP A 98 5.37 -3.05 4.54
N THR A 99 4.51 -2.66 3.60
CA THR A 99 4.56 -3.17 2.22
C THR A 99 5.84 -2.76 1.51
N ASP A 100 6.29 -1.53 1.71
CA ASP A 100 7.54 -1.01 1.15
C ASP A 100 8.74 -1.77 1.70
N ALA A 101 8.83 -1.95 3.01
CA ALA A 101 9.91 -2.71 3.64
C ALA A 101 9.99 -4.14 3.09
N LEU A 102 8.85 -4.83 2.97
CA LEU A 102 8.80 -6.19 2.43
C LEU A 102 9.06 -6.25 0.92
N ALA A 103 8.69 -5.22 0.15
CA ALA A 103 8.96 -5.14 -1.28
C ALA A 103 10.43 -4.85 -1.55
N LEU A 104 11.03 -3.91 -0.81
CA LEU A 104 12.47 -3.62 -0.86
C LEU A 104 13.31 -4.82 -0.46
N ALA A 105 12.93 -5.55 0.59
CA ALA A 105 13.61 -6.79 0.97
C ALA A 105 13.57 -7.84 -0.16
N GLY A 106 12.43 -7.98 -0.83
CA GLY A 106 12.29 -8.88 -1.99
C GLY A 106 13.14 -8.44 -3.19
N GLY A 107 13.16 -7.13 -3.47
CA GLY A 107 13.99 -6.56 -4.54
C GLY A 107 15.48 -6.70 -4.25
N MET A 108 15.89 -6.55 -2.99
CA MET A 108 17.27 -6.73 -2.56
C MET A 108 17.76 -8.18 -2.77
N VAL A 109 16.91 -9.18 -2.51
CA VAL A 109 17.23 -10.60 -2.78
C VAL A 109 17.37 -10.86 -4.28
N ALA A 110 16.46 -10.32 -5.11
CA ALA A 110 16.54 -10.42 -6.56
C ALA A 110 17.79 -9.73 -7.13
N ALA A 111 18.12 -8.54 -6.64
CA ALA A 111 19.31 -7.80 -7.06
C ALA A 111 20.60 -8.56 -6.74
N LYS A 112 20.68 -9.24 -5.59
CA LYS A 112 21.82 -10.12 -5.30
C LYS A 112 21.86 -11.33 -6.22
N ALA A 113 20.74 -12.02 -6.42
CA ALA A 113 20.68 -13.23 -7.23
C ALA A 113 20.99 -12.96 -8.71
N GLN A 114 20.46 -11.87 -9.26
CA GLN A 114 20.70 -11.52 -10.66
C GLN A 114 21.97 -10.69 -10.82
N LEU A 115 22.17 -9.57 -10.14
CA LEU A 115 23.29 -8.67 -10.43
C LEU A 115 24.56 -8.96 -9.61
N GLY A 116 24.50 -9.88 -8.65
CA GLY A 116 25.61 -10.11 -7.72
C GLY A 116 25.86 -8.94 -6.76
N LEU A 117 24.93 -7.98 -6.68
CA LEU A 117 25.05 -6.83 -5.79
C LEU A 117 24.96 -7.28 -4.33
N GLY A 118 25.94 -6.87 -3.52
CA GLY A 118 25.94 -7.14 -2.09
C GLY A 118 24.80 -6.44 -1.37
N PHE A 119 24.23 -7.10 -0.35
CA PHE A 119 23.16 -6.54 0.49
C PHE A 119 23.54 -5.18 1.09
N LEU A 120 24.79 -5.05 1.56
CA LEU A 120 25.35 -3.82 2.12
C LEU A 120 25.40 -2.67 1.11
N TYR A 121 25.70 -2.97 -0.16
CA TYR A 121 25.71 -1.97 -1.22
C TYR A 121 24.30 -1.44 -1.49
N PHE A 122 23.32 -2.35 -1.57
CA PHE A 122 21.91 -1.96 -1.78
C PHE A 122 21.40 -1.06 -0.64
N LEU A 123 21.65 -1.45 0.61
CA LEU A 123 21.28 -0.67 1.79
C LEU A 123 22.02 0.67 1.89
N GLY A 124 23.28 0.74 1.46
CA GLY A 124 24.05 1.98 1.44
C GLY A 124 23.63 2.95 0.33
N ALA A 125 23.18 2.42 -0.82
CA ALA A 125 22.70 3.22 -1.95
C ALA A 125 21.26 3.70 -1.78
N LEU A 126 20.44 2.99 -0.99
CA LEU A 126 19.01 3.27 -0.82
C LEU A 126 18.69 4.69 -0.31
N PRO A 127 19.40 5.27 0.67
CA PRO A 127 19.15 6.64 1.13
C PRO A 127 19.48 7.70 0.08
N GLY A 128 20.43 7.42 -0.83
CA GLY A 128 20.74 8.28 -1.96
C GLY A 128 19.69 8.20 -3.07
N ALA A 129 19.16 7.00 -3.28
CA ALA A 129 18.12 6.70 -4.26
C ALA A 129 16.72 7.22 -3.86
N VAL A 130 16.39 7.14 -2.57
CA VAL A 130 15.05 7.45 -2.04
C VAL A 130 15.14 8.59 -1.02
N PRO A 131 14.99 9.86 -1.46
CA PRO A 131 14.84 10.99 -0.57
C PRO A 131 13.68 10.80 0.40
N LEU A 132 13.83 11.27 1.66
CA LEU A 132 12.76 11.22 2.67
C LEU A 132 11.45 11.87 2.19
N VAL A 133 11.53 12.86 1.30
CA VAL A 133 10.35 13.51 0.70
C VAL A 133 9.46 12.50 -0.04
N ASN A 134 10.05 11.53 -0.75
CA ASN A 134 9.28 10.52 -1.48
C ASN A 134 8.56 9.55 -0.52
N LEU A 135 9.14 9.27 0.65
CA LEU A 135 8.49 8.50 1.70
C LEU A 135 7.23 9.22 2.20
N TRP A 136 7.34 10.52 2.50
CA TRP A 136 6.19 11.34 2.91
C TRP A 136 5.10 11.41 1.85
N ILE A 137 5.47 11.52 0.57
CA ILE A 137 4.52 11.48 -0.55
C ILE A 137 3.82 10.11 -0.62
N GLY A 138 4.55 9.00 -0.46
CA GLY A 138 4.00 7.65 -0.44
C GLY A 138 3.01 7.45 0.71
N LEU A 139 3.36 7.91 1.91
CA LEU A 139 2.49 7.88 3.09
C LEU A 139 1.24 8.74 2.90
N GLY A 140 1.38 9.93 2.34
CA GLY A 140 0.27 10.82 2.01
C GLY A 140 -0.70 10.17 1.02
N LYS A 141 -0.19 9.55 -0.05
CA LYS A 141 -1.01 8.76 -0.98
C LYS A 141 -1.72 7.61 -0.28
N GLY A 142 -1.02 6.87 0.59
CA GLY A 142 -1.59 5.80 1.40
C GLY A 142 -2.76 6.26 2.25
N ALA A 143 -2.62 7.40 2.94
CA ALA A 143 -3.69 8.00 3.74
C ALA A 143 -4.92 8.34 2.89
N VAL A 144 -4.71 8.98 1.73
CA VAL A 144 -5.80 9.31 0.78
C VAL A 144 -6.50 8.05 0.28
N PHE A 145 -5.75 7.01 -0.09
CA PHE A 145 -6.33 5.73 -0.49
C PHE A 145 -7.13 5.06 0.63
N GLY A 146 -6.67 5.14 1.88
CA GLY A 146 -7.42 4.63 3.03
C GLY A 146 -8.78 5.29 3.21
N VAL A 147 -8.81 6.62 3.07
CA VAL A 147 -10.07 7.38 3.12
C VAL A 147 -10.99 7.01 1.97
N LEU A 148 -10.46 6.94 0.75
CA LEU A 148 -11.23 6.56 -0.44
C LEU A 148 -11.85 5.17 -0.28
N VAL A 149 -11.06 4.17 0.14
CA VAL A 149 -11.55 2.80 0.37
C VAL A 149 -12.63 2.78 1.45
N GLY A 150 -12.44 3.51 2.55
CA GLY A 150 -13.42 3.59 3.63
C GLY A 150 -14.74 4.22 3.19
N LEU A 151 -14.68 5.29 2.40
CA LEU A 151 -15.86 5.98 1.87
C LEU A 151 -16.59 5.12 0.84
N THR A 152 -15.88 4.49 -0.10
CA THR A 152 -16.51 3.64 -1.12
C THR A 152 -17.11 2.37 -0.51
N ALA A 153 -16.46 1.77 0.50
CA ALA A 153 -16.99 0.62 1.21
C ALA A 153 -18.18 0.96 2.13
N GLY A 154 -18.24 2.21 2.60
CA GLY A 154 -19.32 2.70 3.45
C GLY A 154 -20.54 3.23 2.69
N HIS A 155 -20.49 3.29 1.36
CA HIS A 155 -21.59 3.74 0.52
C HIS A 155 -22.48 2.54 0.14
N PHE A 156 -23.67 2.46 0.73
CA PHE A 156 -24.66 1.38 0.56
C PHE A 156 -25.98 1.87 -0.05
#